data_AF-A0A843TDM3-F1
#
_entry.id   AF-A0A843TDM3-F1
#
_cell.length_a   1.000
_cell.length_b   1.000
_cell.length_c   1.000
_cell.angle_alpha   90.00
_cell.angle_beta   90.00
_cell.angle_gamma   90.00
#
_symmetry.space_group_name_H-M   'P 1'
#
loop_
_entity.id
_entity.type
_entity.pdbx_description
1 polymer ?
#
loop_
_entity_poly.entity_id
_entity_poly.type
_entity_poly.pdbx_seq_one_letter_code
_entity_poly.pdbx_strand_id
1 'polypeptide(L)'
;MRGTINVITRIARSMNERLDAVAEVERYKMKVGIYGGYDITYAAQRLSPAEWWIQVNYQQAETNPLAYVAVRVLSQTTSSSPCERNWSTFSLIHIKIRNRLGVDRLEKLVYCHYNMRLRVKQKEERQKIERRKFMQLAGRRFEEVVPEIDVDELL
;
A
#
# COMPACT_ATOMS: atom_id res chain seq x y z
N MET A 1 0.74 0.89 25.43
CA MET A 1 1.66 1.85 24.77
C MET A 1 3.01 1.25 24.36
N ARG A 2 3.67 0.42 25.19
CA ARG A 2 5.02 -0.12 24.89
C ARG A 2 5.15 -0.81 23.52
N GLY A 3 4.15 -1.60 23.10
CA GLY A 3 4.15 -2.28 21.80
C GLY A 3 4.16 -1.32 20.60
N THR A 4 3.28 -0.31 20.60
CA THR A 4 3.18 0.69 19.53
C THR A 4 4.48 1.47 19.37
N ILE A 5 5.08 1.90 20.49
CA ILE A 5 6.35 2.63 20.49
C ILE A 5 7.46 1.77 19.90
N ASN A 6 7.59 0.50 20.33
CA ASN A 6 8.60 -0.40 19.78
C ASN A 6 8.48 -0.59 18.26
N VAL A 7 7.26 -0.70 17.75
CA VAL A 7 7.00 -0.81 16.31
C VAL A 7 7.44 0.45 15.57
N ILE A 8 7.07 1.64 16.08
CA ILE A 8 7.47 2.93 15.50
C ILE A 8 9.00 3.07 15.51
N THR A 9 9.65 2.73 16.63
CA THR A 9 11.11 2.80 16.76
C THR A 9 11.83 1.93 15.72
N ARG A 10 11.24 0.78 15.36
CA ARG A 10 11.84 -0.17 14.42
C ARG A 10 11.58 0.18 12.94
N ILE A 11 10.49 0.86 12.63
CA ILE A 11 10.04 1.09 11.24
C ILE A 11 10.33 2.51 10.73
N ALA A 12 10.38 3.49 11.62
CA ALA A 12 10.71 4.86 11.24
C ALA A 12 12.17 5.00 10.78
N ARG A 13 12.41 5.92 9.84
CA ARG A 13 13.67 6.13 9.12
C ARG A 13 14.63 7.07 9.84
N SER A 14 14.12 7.94 10.72
CA SER A 14 14.93 8.94 11.43
C SER A 14 14.48 9.09 12.90
N MET A 15 15.31 9.76 13.72
CA MET A 15 14.91 10.10 15.09
C MET A 15 13.73 11.07 15.12
N ASN A 16 13.72 12.09 14.26
CA ASN A 16 12.63 13.06 14.21
C ASN A 16 11.30 12.38 13.86
N GLU A 17 11.29 11.55 12.81
CA GLU A 17 10.07 10.82 12.42
C GLU A 17 9.56 9.92 13.56
N ARG A 18 10.46 9.31 14.36
CA ARG A 18 10.08 8.52 15.53
C ARG A 18 9.38 9.37 16.59
N LEU A 19 10.00 10.50 16.96
CA LEU A 19 9.48 11.37 18.01
C LEU A 19 8.13 11.97 17.61
N ASP A 20 8.03 12.48 16.39
CA ASP A 20 6.81 13.10 15.88
C ASP A 20 5.68 12.07 15.72
N ALA A 21 5.99 10.88 15.21
CA ALA A 21 5.00 9.81 15.10
C ALA A 21 4.51 9.35 16.47
N VAL A 22 5.39 9.23 17.48
CA VAL A 22 5.00 8.87 18.86
C VAL A 22 4.10 9.94 19.46
N ALA A 23 4.39 11.23 19.25
CA ALA A 23 3.55 12.33 19.72
C ALA A 23 2.16 12.32 19.06
N GLU A 24 2.10 12.02 17.77
CA GLU A 24 0.86 11.94 16.99
C GLU A 24 -0.05 10.75 17.41
N VAL A 25 0.53 9.66 17.95
CA VAL A 25 -0.24 8.48 18.38
C VAL A 25 -1.34 8.85 19.39
N GLU A 26 -1.06 9.74 20.33
CA GLU A 26 -2.07 10.14 21.32
C GLU A 26 -3.18 11.00 20.69
N ARG A 27 -2.85 11.88 19.75
CA ARG A 27 -3.84 12.65 18.97
C ARG A 27 -4.76 11.73 18.18
N TYR A 28 -4.20 10.70 17.54
CA TYR A 28 -4.98 9.69 16.82
C TYR A 28 -5.94 8.93 17.75
N LYS A 29 -5.46 8.44 18.89
CA LYS A 29 -6.29 7.70 19.85
C LYS A 29 -7.42 8.55 20.43
N MET A 30 -7.12 9.80 20.76
CA MET A 30 -8.09 10.74 21.30
C MET A 30 -9.01 11.33 20.23
N LYS A 31 -8.83 10.95 18.95
CA LYS A 31 -9.56 11.50 17.80
C LYS A 31 -9.51 13.04 17.75
N VAL A 32 -8.37 13.61 18.09
CA VAL A 32 -8.15 15.07 18.12
C VAL A 32 -7.76 15.57 16.72
N GLY A 33 -8.20 16.77 16.38
CA GLY A 33 -7.90 17.39 15.08
C GLY A 33 -8.53 16.61 13.93
N ILE A 34 -7.75 16.33 12.88
CA ILE A 34 -8.24 15.66 11.67
C ILE A 34 -8.82 14.26 11.94
N TYR A 35 -8.38 13.58 12.99
CA TYR A 35 -8.80 12.21 13.29
C TYR A 35 -10.23 12.10 13.80
N GLY A 36 -10.78 13.21 14.32
CA GLY A 36 -12.17 13.33 14.72
C GLY A 36 -13.09 13.92 13.65
N GLY A 37 -12.51 14.38 12.52
CA GLY A 37 -13.27 14.97 11.43
C GLY A 37 -14.25 13.97 10.80
N TYR A 38 -15.45 14.45 10.47
CA TYR A 38 -16.49 13.61 9.88
C TYR A 38 -16.00 12.86 8.65
N ASP A 39 -15.35 13.55 7.70
CA ASP A 39 -14.86 12.93 6.45
C ASP A 39 -13.84 11.81 6.70
N ILE A 40 -12.91 12.01 7.63
CA ILE A 40 -11.87 11.02 7.97
C ILE A 40 -12.49 9.81 8.68
N THR A 41 -13.41 10.04 9.62
CA THR A 41 -14.08 8.95 10.34
C THR A 41 -15.01 8.16 9.43
N TYR A 42 -15.70 8.83 8.50
CA TYR A 42 -16.54 8.21 7.49
C TYR A 42 -15.72 7.39 6.48
N ALA A 43 -14.58 7.92 6.03
CA ALA A 43 -13.65 7.20 5.16
C ALA A 43 -13.12 5.90 5.80
N ALA A 44 -12.93 5.88 7.13
CA ALA A 44 -12.46 4.71 7.86
C ALA A 44 -13.40 3.49 7.76
N GLN A 45 -14.69 3.71 7.47
CA GLN A 45 -15.68 2.65 7.30
C GLN A 45 -15.69 2.06 5.88
N ARG A 46 -15.10 2.75 4.91
CA ARG A 46 -15.24 2.43 3.48
C ARG A 46 -13.92 2.05 2.81
N LEU A 47 -12.80 2.52 3.35
CA LEU A 47 -11.47 2.30 2.81
C LEU A 47 -10.77 1.15 3.53
N SER A 48 -9.85 0.49 2.82
CA SER A 48 -8.90 -0.38 3.50
C SER A 48 -8.03 0.44 4.46
N PRO A 49 -7.45 -0.20 5.51
CA PRO A 49 -6.58 0.51 6.45
C PRO A 49 -5.43 1.27 5.78
N ALA A 50 -4.85 0.70 4.72
CA ALA A 50 -3.74 1.33 3.99
C ALA A 50 -4.22 2.58 3.22
N GLU A 51 -5.36 2.49 2.53
CA GLU A 51 -5.95 3.62 1.81
C GLU A 51 -6.37 4.75 2.75
N TRP A 52 -6.92 4.40 3.93
CA TRP A 52 -7.29 5.38 4.94
C TRP A 52 -6.08 6.17 5.45
N TRP A 53 -4.98 5.50 5.81
CA TRP A 53 -3.74 6.18 6.24
C TRP A 53 -3.12 7.04 5.13
N ILE A 54 -3.23 6.60 3.88
CA ILE A 54 -2.80 7.40 2.72
C ILE A 54 -3.66 8.68 2.60
N GLN A 55 -4.99 8.58 2.75
CA GLN A 55 -5.88 9.75 2.70
C GLN A 55 -5.61 10.74 3.84
N VAL A 56 -5.40 10.25 5.06
CA VAL A 56 -5.02 11.06 6.23
C VAL A 56 -3.75 11.87 5.94
N ASN A 57 -2.78 11.28 5.25
CA ASN A 57 -1.54 11.98 4.86
C ASN A 57 -1.77 13.06 3.80
N TYR A 58 -2.74 12.88 2.89
CA TYR A 58 -3.04 13.87 1.85
C TYR A 58 -3.85 15.07 2.34
N GLN A 59 -4.63 14.93 3.40
CA GLN A 59 -5.50 16.00 3.91
C GLN A 59 -4.78 17.00 4.84
N GLN A 60 -3.56 16.69 5.31
CA GLN A 60 -2.78 17.64 6.08
C GLN A 60 -1.91 18.53 5.18
N ALA A 61 -1.84 19.82 5.50
CA ALA A 61 -0.95 20.77 4.85
C ALA A 61 0.54 20.43 5.11
N GLU A 62 0.82 19.78 6.25
CA GLU A 62 2.13 19.25 6.62
C GLU A 62 2.11 17.72 6.63
N THR A 63 3.28 17.10 6.46
CA THR A 63 3.43 15.65 6.40
C THR A 63 3.06 14.99 7.74
N ASN A 64 2.14 14.02 7.74
CA ASN A 64 1.76 13.28 8.94
C ASN A 64 2.74 12.10 9.20
N PRO A 65 3.63 12.17 10.22
CA PRO A 65 4.69 11.17 10.41
C PRO A 65 4.12 9.80 10.82
N LEU A 66 3.02 9.80 11.57
CA LEU A 66 2.34 8.57 11.97
C LEU A 66 1.72 7.85 10.77
N ALA A 67 1.15 8.58 9.81
CA ALA A 67 0.60 8.00 8.60
C ALA A 67 1.67 7.27 7.76
N TYR A 68 2.87 7.84 7.61
CA TYR A 68 3.98 7.15 6.94
C TYR A 68 4.44 5.89 7.66
N VAL A 69 4.51 5.92 9.00
CA VAL A 69 4.82 4.71 9.78
C VAL A 69 3.71 3.67 9.60
N ALA A 70 2.45 4.06 9.68
CA ALA A 70 1.32 3.16 9.55
C ALA A 70 1.25 2.50 8.17
N VAL A 71 1.43 3.26 7.08
CA VAL A 71 1.49 2.70 5.72
C VAL A 71 2.63 1.70 5.58
N ARG A 72 3.81 1.98 6.15
CA ARG A 72 4.94 1.03 6.13
C ARG A 72 4.66 -0.24 6.91
N VAL A 73 4.04 -0.12 8.10
CA VAL A 73 3.61 -1.26 8.92
C VAL A 73 2.64 -2.13 8.12
N LEU A 74 1.62 -1.52 7.52
CA LEU A 74 0.61 -2.21 6.72
C LEU A 74 1.16 -2.80 5.41
N SER A 75 2.28 -2.27 4.92
CA SER A 75 3.00 -2.82 3.77
C SER A 75 3.90 -4.01 4.13
N GLN A 76 4.07 -4.34 5.42
CA GLN A 76 4.81 -5.54 5.82
C GLN A 76 3.94 -6.79 5.68
N THR A 77 4.56 -7.89 5.25
CA THR A 77 3.91 -9.20 5.29
C THR A 77 3.82 -9.68 6.74
N THR A 78 2.61 -9.94 7.22
CA THR A 78 2.36 -10.41 8.59
C THR A 78 2.56 -11.92 8.77
N SER A 79 2.74 -12.67 7.68
CA SER A 79 2.95 -14.12 7.70
C SER A 79 4.33 -14.50 7.19
N SER A 80 4.88 -15.59 7.75
CA SER A 80 6.09 -16.25 7.25
C SER A 80 5.83 -17.06 5.97
N SER A 81 4.58 -17.44 5.68
CA SER A 81 4.21 -18.28 4.54
C SER A 81 4.77 -17.82 3.16
N PRO A 82 4.79 -16.52 2.80
CA PRO A 82 5.45 -16.04 1.59
C PRO A 82 6.97 -16.27 1.62
N CYS A 83 7.60 -16.09 2.78
CA CYS A 83 9.01 -16.39 2.99
C CYS A 83 9.28 -17.89 2.91
N GLU A 84 8.48 -18.72 3.56
CA GLU A 84 8.56 -20.19 3.51
C GLU A 84 8.40 -20.71 2.08
N ARG A 85 7.43 -20.21 1.30
CA ARG A 85 7.29 -20.57 -0.12
C ARG A 85 8.51 -20.19 -0.95
N ASN A 86 9.09 -19.02 -0.68
CA ASN A 86 10.34 -18.59 -1.31
C ASN A 86 11.47 -19.56 -0.95
N TRP A 87 11.70 -19.81 0.35
CA TRP A 87 12.71 -20.73 0.83
C TRP A 87 12.52 -22.16 0.33
N SER A 88 11.31 -22.70 0.27
CA SER A 88 11.03 -24.03 -0.29
C SER A 88 11.42 -24.12 -1.76
N THR A 89 11.12 -23.09 -2.55
CA THR A 89 11.49 -23.03 -3.99
C THR A 89 13.02 -23.06 -4.17
N PHE A 90 13.75 -22.34 -3.31
CA PHE A 90 15.20 -22.28 -3.35
C PHE A 90 15.89 -23.43 -2.61
N SER A 91 15.20 -24.15 -1.71
CA SER A 91 15.70 -25.36 -1.05
C SER A 91 15.96 -26.48 -2.05
N LEU A 92 15.17 -26.53 -3.14
CA LEU A 92 15.36 -27.48 -4.25
C LEU A 92 16.66 -27.24 -5.01
N ILE A 93 17.17 -25.99 -5.03
CA ILE A 93 18.48 -25.64 -5.61
C ILE A 93 19.62 -26.09 -4.67
N HIS A 94 19.34 -26.20 -3.38
CA HIS A 94 20.27 -26.62 -2.32
C HIS A 94 20.34 -28.13 -2.07
N ILE A 95 19.57 -28.96 -2.77
CA ILE A 95 19.74 -30.41 -2.68
C ILE A 95 21.17 -30.72 -3.14
N LYS A 96 21.96 -31.38 -2.28
CA LYS A 96 23.41 -31.64 -2.38
C LYS A 96 23.93 -32.12 -3.75
N ILE A 97 23.04 -32.52 -4.66
CA ILE A 97 23.31 -33.15 -5.95
C ILE A 97 23.53 -32.12 -7.08
N ARG A 98 23.12 -30.84 -6.97
CA ARG A 98 23.23 -29.88 -8.11
C ARG A 98 23.91 -28.53 -7.91
N ASN A 99 24.30 -28.07 -6.72
CA ASN A 99 25.05 -26.80 -6.61
C ASN A 99 25.79 -26.60 -5.28
N ARG A 100 27.08 -26.25 -5.32
CA ARG A 100 27.88 -25.77 -4.17
C ARG A 100 27.81 -24.23 -4.07
N LEU A 101 26.61 -23.66 -4.09
CA LEU A 101 26.45 -22.22 -3.85
C LEU A 101 26.60 -21.96 -2.35
N GLY A 102 27.52 -21.07 -1.98
CA GLY A 102 27.64 -20.60 -0.60
C GLY A 102 26.38 -19.85 -0.16
N VAL A 103 26.05 -19.93 1.14
CA VAL A 103 24.84 -19.33 1.74
C VAL A 103 24.69 -17.85 1.36
N ASP A 104 25.77 -17.06 1.45
CA ASP A 104 25.75 -15.63 1.10
C ASP A 104 25.34 -15.35 -0.34
N ARG A 105 25.72 -16.23 -1.29
CA ARG A 105 25.33 -16.08 -2.70
C ARG A 105 23.88 -16.47 -2.92
N LEU A 106 23.40 -17.48 -2.21
CA LEU A 106 22.00 -17.88 -2.26
C LEU A 106 21.11 -16.76 -1.72
N GLU A 107 21.41 -16.19 -0.56
CA GLU A 107 20.62 -15.11 0.04
C GLU A 107 20.47 -13.93 -0.92
N LYS A 108 21.57 -13.53 -1.57
CA LYS A 108 21.55 -12.49 -2.60
C LYS A 108 20.68 -12.89 -3.80
N LEU A 109 20.76 -14.15 -4.25
CA LEU A 109 19.95 -14.64 -5.37
C LEU A 109 18.45 -14.64 -5.03
N VAL A 110 18.08 -15.13 -3.85
CA VAL A 110 16.72 -15.13 -3.33
C VAL A 110 16.18 -13.70 -3.24
N TYR A 111 16.98 -12.79 -2.67
CA TYR A 111 16.63 -11.37 -2.57
C TYR A 111 16.40 -10.73 -3.94
N CYS A 112 17.34 -10.89 -4.87
CA CYS A 112 17.23 -10.32 -6.22
C CYS A 112 16.02 -10.87 -6.97
N HIS A 113 15.84 -12.20 -6.96
CA HIS A 113 14.73 -12.85 -7.65
C HIS A 113 13.37 -12.44 -7.10
N TYR A 114 13.24 -12.44 -5.76
CA TYR A 114 11.99 -12.04 -5.11
C TYR A 114 11.65 -10.57 -5.40
N ASN A 115 12.61 -9.66 -5.28
CA ASN A 115 12.39 -8.25 -5.58
C ASN A 115 12.07 -8.00 -7.05
N MET A 116 12.73 -8.69 -7.98
CA MET A 116 12.38 -8.62 -9.41
C MET A 116 10.94 -9.05 -9.65
N ARG A 117 10.50 -10.17 -9.05
CA ARG A 117 9.10 -10.63 -9.15
C ARG A 117 8.11 -9.62 -8.59
N LEU A 118 8.41 -9.00 -7.45
CA LEU A 118 7.57 -7.94 -6.89
C LEU A 118 7.45 -6.74 -7.84
N ARG A 119 8.55 -6.30 -8.46
CA ARG A 119 8.53 -5.19 -9.42
C ARG A 119 7.68 -5.50 -10.66
N VAL A 120 7.76 -6.73 -11.17
CA VAL A 120 6.91 -7.17 -12.30
C VAL A 120 5.44 -7.14 -11.89
N LYS A 121 5.09 -7.73 -10.74
CA LYS A 121 3.71 -7.74 -10.24
C LYS A 121 3.15 -6.32 -10.04
N GLN A 122 3.93 -5.42 -9.47
CA GLN A 122 3.55 -4.01 -9.30
C GLN A 122 3.31 -3.31 -10.64
N LYS A 123 4.13 -3.58 -11.65
CA LYS A 123 3.96 -3.02 -13.00
C LYS A 123 2.65 -3.52 -13.63
N GLU A 124 2.36 -4.82 -13.51
CA GLU A 124 1.12 -5.42 -14.00
C GLU A 124 -0.11 -4.86 -13.28
N GLU A 125 -0.07 -4.72 -11.97
CA GLU A 125 -1.16 -4.12 -11.18
C GLU A 125 -1.42 -2.67 -11.59
N ARG A 126 -0.35 -1.87 -11.78
CA ARG A 126 -0.46 -0.50 -12.28
C ARG A 126 -1.13 -0.43 -13.66
N GLN A 127 -0.69 -1.28 -14.59
CA GLN A 127 -1.28 -1.36 -15.93
C GLN A 127 -2.75 -1.80 -15.87
N LYS A 128 -3.11 -2.73 -14.98
CA LYS A 128 -4.51 -3.14 -14.78
C LYS A 128 -5.36 -1.99 -14.26
N ILE A 129 -4.84 -1.21 -13.30
CA ILE A 129 -5.54 -0.02 -12.78
C ILE A 129 -5.71 1.03 -13.88
N GLU A 130 -4.67 1.31 -14.67
CA GLU A 130 -4.74 2.25 -15.80
C GLU A 130 -5.77 1.80 -16.85
N ARG A 131 -5.77 0.51 -17.21
CA ARG A 131 -6.78 -0.06 -18.11
C ARG A 131 -8.20 0.07 -17.56
N ARG A 132 -8.41 -0.20 -16.27
CA ARG A 132 -9.72 -0.04 -15.62
C ARG A 132 -10.18 1.42 -15.63
N LYS A 133 -9.29 2.36 -15.31
CA LYS A 133 -9.56 3.80 -15.37
C LYS A 133 -9.93 4.23 -16.79
N PHE A 134 -9.16 3.78 -17.79
CA PHE A 134 -9.45 4.06 -19.19
C PHE A 134 -10.83 3.53 -19.61
N MET A 135 -11.17 2.29 -19.26
CA MET A 135 -12.49 1.72 -19.58
C MET A 135 -13.64 2.47 -18.89
N GLN A 136 -13.46 2.93 -17.64
CA GLN A 136 -14.46 3.73 -16.94
C GLN A 136 -14.66 5.12 -17.55
N LEU A 137 -13.56 5.77 -17.96
CA LEU A 137 -13.62 7.07 -18.64
C LEU A 137 -14.24 6.96 -20.03
N ALA A 138 -13.90 5.88 -20.77
CA ALA A 138 -14.49 5.61 -22.07
C ALA A 138 -15.99 5.33 -21.98
N GLY A 139 -16.44 4.57 -20.97
CA GLY A 139 -17.87 4.31 -20.73
C GLY A 139 -18.67 5.59 -20.42
N ARG A 140 -18.13 6.50 -19.60
CA ARG A 140 -18.78 7.79 -19.30
C ARG A 140 -18.95 8.69 -20.54
N ARG A 141 -18.05 8.59 -21.52
CA ARG A 141 -18.10 9.41 -22.75
C ARG A 141 -19.21 8.96 -23.72
N PHE A 142 -19.73 7.74 -23.58
CA PHE A 142 -20.84 7.24 -24.41
C PHE A 142 -22.23 7.64 -23.87
N GLU A 143 -22.36 8.02 -22.59
CA GLU A 143 -23.64 8.45 -22.00
C GLU A 143 -23.95 9.94 -22.22
N GLU A 144 -22.98 10.76 -22.64
CA GLU A 144 -23.16 12.21 -22.89
C GLU A 144 -23.57 12.56 -24.33
N VAL A 145 -23.74 11.58 -25.23
CA VAL A 145 -24.08 11.84 -26.66
C VAL A 145 -25.27 10.99 -27.11
N VAL A 146 -26.43 11.23 -26.51
CA VAL A 146 -27.70 10.99 -27.21
C VAL A 146 -28.54 12.24 -27.03
N PRO A 147 -28.42 13.25 -27.92
CA PRO A 147 -29.47 14.26 -28.00
C PRO A 147 -30.76 13.54 -28.41
N GLU A 148 -31.77 13.66 -27.56
CA GLU A 148 -33.15 13.30 -27.89
C GLU A 148 -33.53 14.10 -29.15
N ILE A 149 -33.65 13.42 -30.29
CA ILE A 149 -34.14 14.06 -31.51
C ILE A 149 -35.63 14.28 -31.27
N ASP A 150 -36.00 15.53 -31.05
CA ASP A 150 -37.39 15.95 -31.04
C ASP A 150 -37.96 15.76 -32.46
N VAL A 151 -38.80 14.76 -32.62
CA VAL A 151 -39.43 14.39 -33.90
C VAL A 151 -40.54 15.38 -34.29
N ASP A 152 -40.88 16.35 -33.43
CA ASP A 152 -41.91 17.34 -33.69
C ASP A 152 -41.43 18.57 -34.49
N GLU A 153 -40.13 18.69 -34.81
CA GLU A 153 -39.59 19.80 -35.62
C GLU A 153 -39.55 19.50 -37.15
N LEU A 154 -40.15 18.38 -37.60
CA LEU A 154 -40.20 17.98 -39.01
C LEU A 154 -41.64 17.78 -39.57
N LEU A 155 -42.63 18.44 -38.99
CA LEU A 155 -43.95 18.67 -39.59
C LEU A 155 -44.31 20.16 -39.57
#